data_AF-A0A3N1QEV5-F1
#
_entry.id   AF-A0A3N1QEV5-F1
#
_cell.length_a   1.000
_cell.length_b   1.000
_cell.length_c   1.000
_cell.angle_alpha   90.00
_cell.angle_beta   90.00
_cell.angle_gamma   90.00
#
_symmetry.space_group_name_H-M   'P 1'
#
loop_
_entity.id
_entity.type
_entity.pdbx_description
1 polymer ?
#
loop_
_entity_poly.entity_id
_entity_poly.type
_entity_poly.pdbx_seq_one_letter_code
_entity_poly.pdbx_strand_id
1 'polypeptide(L)'
;MSLLTSLIRASTQFQQAMERRQTPSTGPEAAPGKAQAKAMETEPTPGDDRFTPSENNQSDLSRLKARRLAMTDYKQTVGQDLAFVRETLRHKLAEYNLHPATAVNVSKTENGSVAVEGKIADNTRIQIEKDLNVNKNFKEAFNRLSVNEPTLHFMDNALKLNQAYGVNNPLLDTLISENQQFNGLQDLVHRYDTMRRSVSAEQIEAAGNSRAYAFNLNARA
;
A
#
# COMPACT_ATOMS: atom_id res chain seq x y z
N MET A 1 -5.01 -15.87 42.27
CA MET A 1 -6.35 -15.33 41.94
C MET A 1 -6.42 -15.14 40.44
N SER A 2 -7.24 -15.95 39.78
CA SER A 2 -7.06 -16.41 38.40
C SER A 2 -7.58 -15.43 37.34
N LEU A 3 -6.72 -15.08 36.37
CA LEU A 3 -7.07 -14.32 35.16
C LEU A 3 -7.88 -15.14 34.13
N LEU A 4 -7.93 -16.46 34.30
CA LEU A 4 -8.65 -17.37 33.41
C LEU A 4 -10.17 -17.33 33.62
N THR A 5 -10.65 -16.91 34.79
CA THR A 5 -12.09 -16.79 35.07
C THR A 5 -12.74 -15.56 34.44
N SER A 6 -11.94 -14.56 34.03
CA SER A 6 -12.44 -13.34 33.37
C SER A 6 -12.78 -13.55 31.90
N LEU A 7 -12.14 -14.50 31.21
CA LEU A 7 -12.38 -14.77 29.78
C LEU A 7 -13.67 -15.57 29.53
N ILE A 8 -14.11 -16.37 30.50
CA ILE A 8 -15.31 -17.21 30.36
C ILE A 8 -16.59 -16.37 30.55
N ARG A 9 -16.54 -15.27 31.30
CA ARG A 9 -17.72 -14.40 31.52
C ARG A 9 -18.02 -13.50 30.32
N ALA A 10 -17.04 -13.26 29.45
CA ALA A 10 -17.21 -12.43 28.26
C ALA A 10 -17.85 -13.19 27.08
N SER A 11 -17.74 -14.52 27.01
CA SER A 11 -18.29 -15.31 25.90
C SER A 11 -19.80 -15.56 26.04
N THR A 12 -20.33 -15.62 27.26
CA THR A 12 -21.77 -15.92 27.49
C THR A 12 -22.69 -14.73 27.22
N GLN A 13 -22.19 -13.50 27.30
CA GLN A 13 -22.98 -12.31 26.98
C GLN A 13 -23.18 -12.09 25.48
N PHE A 14 -22.28 -12.62 24.64
CA PHE A 14 -22.37 -12.44 23.19
C PHE A 14 -23.38 -13.40 22.54
N GLN A 15 -23.60 -14.60 23.10
CA GLN A 15 -24.61 -15.54 22.60
C GLN A 15 -26.06 -15.07 22.90
N GLN A 16 -26.30 -14.47 24.07
CA GLN A 16 -27.63 -13.97 24.43
C GLN A 16 -28.10 -12.76 23.59
N ALA A 17 -27.18 -12.02 22.97
CA ALA A 17 -27.50 -10.91 22.08
C ALA A 17 -27.92 -11.36 20.66
N MET A 18 -27.53 -12.57 20.25
CA MET A 18 -27.89 -13.14 18.94
C MET A 18 -29.23 -13.88 18.96
N GLU A 19 -29.64 -14.46 20.09
CA GLU A 19 -30.98 -15.07 20.23
C GLU A 19 -32.10 -14.02 20.32
N ARG A 20 -31.82 -12.78 20.75
CA ARG A 20 -32.85 -11.71 20.83
C ARG A 20 -33.25 -11.09 19.50
N ARG A 21 -32.63 -11.48 18.37
CA ARG A 21 -32.98 -10.92 17.04
C ARG A 21 -33.77 -11.87 16.15
N GLN A 22 -33.99 -13.12 16.58
CA GLN A 22 -34.78 -14.08 15.83
C GLN A 22 -36.09 -14.36 16.56
N THR A 23 -37.13 -13.57 16.20
CA THR A 23 -38.59 -13.78 16.28
C THR A 23 -39.27 -12.40 16.52
N PRO A 24 -40.31 -12.05 15.75
CA PRO A 24 -41.64 -12.57 16.03
C PRO A 24 -42.41 -13.11 14.82
N SER A 25 -43.40 -13.88 15.21
CA SER A 25 -44.32 -14.76 14.49
C SER A 25 -45.60 -14.06 13.97
N THR A 26 -46.19 -14.67 12.94
CA THR A 26 -47.63 -14.94 12.71
C THR A 26 -48.66 -13.78 12.58
N GLY A 27 -49.17 -13.62 11.34
CA GLY A 27 -50.51 -13.23 10.76
C GLY A 27 -51.63 -12.53 11.58
N PRO A 28 -52.85 -12.29 11.01
CA PRO A 28 -53.42 -12.79 9.73
C PRO A 28 -54.27 -11.78 8.87
N GLU A 29 -54.70 -12.26 7.69
CA GLU A 29 -56.10 -12.20 7.15
C GLU A 29 -56.38 -11.50 5.78
N ALA A 30 -56.82 -12.36 4.82
CA ALA A 30 -57.82 -12.22 3.73
C ALA A 30 -57.74 -11.10 2.66
N ALA A 31 -58.06 -11.28 1.36
CA ALA A 31 -58.40 -12.41 0.48
C ALA A 31 -58.40 -11.86 -1.00
N PRO A 32 -59.04 -12.47 -2.03
CA PRO A 32 -58.36 -13.14 -3.14
C PRO A 32 -58.59 -12.49 -4.52
N GLY A 33 -57.70 -12.76 -5.49
CA GLY A 33 -57.88 -12.33 -6.88
C GLY A 33 -57.17 -13.24 -7.88
N LYS A 34 -57.95 -14.02 -8.62
CA LYS A 34 -57.54 -14.91 -9.71
C LYS A 34 -56.97 -14.12 -10.91
N ALA A 35 -55.94 -14.64 -11.58
CA ALA A 35 -55.95 -14.93 -13.02
C ALA A 35 -54.58 -15.44 -13.51
N GLN A 36 -54.59 -16.60 -14.16
CA GLN A 36 -53.54 -17.09 -15.06
C GLN A 36 -53.39 -16.14 -16.26
N ALA A 37 -52.17 -15.99 -16.79
CA ALA A 37 -51.82 -16.50 -18.12
C ALA A 37 -50.57 -15.80 -18.72
N LYS A 38 -49.87 -16.62 -19.52
CA LYS A 38 -48.99 -16.29 -20.66
C LYS A 38 -47.58 -15.79 -20.41
N ALA A 39 -46.68 -16.74 -20.64
CA ALA A 39 -45.42 -16.53 -21.34
C ALA A 39 -45.60 -15.60 -22.55
N MET A 40 -44.69 -14.65 -22.69
CA MET A 40 -44.37 -14.04 -23.96
C MET A 40 -42.89 -13.66 -23.92
N GLU A 41 -42.08 -14.47 -24.59
CA GLU A 41 -40.78 -14.09 -25.10
C GLU A 41 -40.90 -12.68 -25.70
N THR A 42 -40.07 -11.77 -25.21
CA THR A 42 -39.85 -10.49 -25.87
C THR A 42 -38.44 -10.54 -26.42
N GLU A 43 -38.37 -10.52 -27.75
CA GLU A 43 -37.16 -10.37 -28.55
C GLU A 43 -36.31 -9.16 -28.10
N PRO A 44 -35.00 -9.19 -28.35
CA PRO A 44 -34.08 -8.18 -27.86
C PRO A 44 -34.26 -6.86 -28.61
N THR A 45 -34.60 -5.80 -27.87
CA THR A 45 -34.49 -4.41 -28.36
C THR A 45 -33.02 -4.06 -28.62
N PRO A 46 -32.65 -3.53 -29.80
CA PRO A 46 -31.30 -3.06 -30.06
C PRO A 46 -31.18 -1.64 -29.47
N GLY A 47 -30.33 -1.48 -28.46
CA GLY A 47 -30.14 -0.19 -27.78
C GLY A 47 -30.11 -0.25 -26.27
N ASP A 48 -30.01 -1.44 -25.67
CA ASP A 48 -29.72 -1.60 -24.25
C ASP A 48 -28.21 -1.41 -24.01
N ASP A 49 -27.71 -0.20 -24.29
CA ASP A 49 -26.40 0.31 -23.83
C ASP A 49 -26.49 0.65 -22.32
N ARG A 50 -27.14 -0.25 -21.60
CA ARG A 50 -27.20 -0.25 -20.16
C ARG A 50 -25.91 -0.92 -19.74
N PHE A 51 -24.92 -0.09 -19.41
CA PHE A 51 -23.84 -0.47 -18.51
C PHE A 51 -24.48 -1.09 -17.25
N THR A 52 -24.74 -2.39 -17.29
CA THR A 52 -24.86 -3.20 -16.09
C THR A 52 -23.44 -3.22 -15.53
N PRO A 53 -23.17 -2.57 -14.39
CA PRO A 53 -21.93 -2.84 -13.69
C PRO A 53 -22.04 -4.31 -13.29
N SER A 54 -21.30 -5.16 -14.01
CA SER A 54 -21.27 -6.60 -13.80
C SER A 54 -21.09 -6.90 -12.31
N GLU A 55 -21.64 -8.02 -11.86
CA GLU A 55 -21.66 -8.58 -10.49
C GLU A 55 -20.27 -8.75 -9.80
N ASN A 56 -19.21 -8.15 -10.34
CA ASN A 56 -17.85 -8.17 -9.86
C ASN A 56 -17.57 -7.17 -8.71
N ASN A 57 -18.56 -6.40 -8.28
CA ASN A 57 -18.37 -5.42 -7.20
C ASN A 57 -17.90 -6.06 -5.88
N GLN A 58 -18.29 -7.31 -5.58
CA GLN A 58 -17.94 -7.93 -4.31
C GLN A 58 -16.48 -8.43 -4.28
N SER A 59 -15.99 -8.96 -5.41
CA SER A 59 -14.58 -9.30 -5.62
C SER A 59 -13.71 -8.04 -5.68
N ASP A 60 -14.16 -6.99 -6.37
CA ASP A 60 -13.44 -5.72 -6.46
C ASP A 60 -13.36 -5.00 -5.10
N LEU A 61 -14.44 -4.99 -4.32
CA LEU A 61 -14.42 -4.46 -2.95
C LEU A 61 -13.50 -5.26 -2.02
N SER A 62 -13.45 -6.58 -2.18
CA SER A 62 -12.56 -7.45 -1.40
C SER A 62 -11.09 -7.23 -1.76
N ARG A 63 -10.78 -7.06 -3.04
CA ARG A 63 -9.45 -6.66 -3.53
C ARG A 63 -9.05 -5.28 -3.02
N LEU A 64 -9.96 -4.31 -3.04
CA LEU A 64 -9.72 -2.97 -2.51
C LEU A 64 -9.47 -2.98 -0.99
N LYS A 65 -10.19 -3.81 -0.23
CA LYS A 65 -9.97 -3.99 1.22
C LYS A 65 -8.63 -4.65 1.51
N ALA A 66 -8.30 -5.74 0.82
CA ALA A 66 -7.00 -6.42 0.95
C ALA A 66 -5.84 -5.46 0.61
N ARG A 67 -6.02 -4.65 -0.44
CA ARG A 67 -5.07 -3.60 -0.83
C ARG A 67 -4.88 -2.55 0.26
N ARG A 68 -5.96 -2.09 0.90
CA ARG A 68 -5.88 -1.10 1.99
C ARG A 68 -5.19 -1.66 3.24
N LEU A 69 -5.44 -2.92 3.59
CA LEU A 69 -4.82 -3.55 4.75
C LEU A 69 -3.30 -3.70 4.53
N ALA A 70 -2.91 -4.29 3.39
CA ALA A 70 -1.50 -4.41 3.01
C ALA A 70 -0.79 -3.04 2.99
N MET A 71 -1.45 -2.01 2.46
CA MET A 71 -0.91 -0.65 2.43
C MET A 71 -0.71 -0.05 3.83
N THR A 72 -1.54 -0.43 4.81
CA THR A 72 -1.47 0.13 6.17
C THR A 72 -0.24 -0.40 6.89
N ASP A 73 -0.04 -1.71 6.88
CA ASP A 73 1.16 -2.35 7.45
C ASP A 73 2.42 -1.84 6.75
N TYR A 74 2.36 -1.70 5.43
CA TYR A 74 3.44 -1.16 4.61
C TYR A 74 3.81 0.27 4.97
N LYS A 75 2.82 1.14 5.13
CA LYS A 75 3.03 2.54 5.56
C LYS A 75 3.64 2.61 6.95
N GLN A 76 3.28 1.69 7.85
CA GLN A 76 3.87 1.63 9.19
C GLN A 76 5.34 1.23 9.15
N THR A 77 5.71 0.15 8.45
CA THR A 77 7.11 -0.30 8.36
C THR A 77 7.99 0.71 7.65
N VAL A 78 7.53 1.27 6.52
CA VAL A 78 8.24 2.32 5.80
C VAL A 78 8.36 3.59 6.65
N GLY A 79 7.30 3.96 7.37
CA GLY A 79 7.32 5.09 8.29
C GLY A 79 8.35 4.94 9.41
N GLN A 80 8.52 3.74 9.95
CA GLN A 80 9.55 3.43 10.95
C GLN A 80 10.96 3.56 10.37
N ASP A 81 11.23 2.95 9.21
CA ASP A 81 12.53 3.03 8.54
C ASP A 81 12.87 4.48 8.14
N LEU A 82 11.88 5.23 7.64
CA LEU A 82 12.00 6.65 7.30
C LEU A 82 12.36 7.48 8.55
N ALA A 83 11.62 7.30 9.64
CA ALA A 83 11.88 8.01 10.89
C ALA A 83 13.29 7.73 11.42
N PHE A 84 13.72 6.46 11.37
CA PHE A 84 15.06 6.04 11.77
C PHE A 84 16.17 6.66 10.91
N VAL A 85 16.03 6.61 9.57
CA VAL A 85 16.99 7.21 8.62
C VAL A 85 17.07 8.73 8.85
N ARG A 86 15.91 9.39 8.97
CA ARG A 86 15.81 10.83 9.21
C ARG A 86 16.49 11.24 10.52
N GLU A 87 16.23 10.52 11.60
CA GLU A 87 16.83 10.81 12.92
C GLU A 87 18.34 10.58 12.89
N THR A 88 18.79 9.48 12.26
CA THR A 88 20.22 9.19 12.13
C THR A 88 20.94 10.30 11.35
N LEU A 89 20.35 10.78 10.26
CA LEU A 89 20.93 11.89 9.49
C LEU A 89 20.94 13.19 10.28
N ARG A 90 19.86 13.50 11.01
CA ARG A 90 19.80 14.68 11.87
C ARG A 90 20.86 14.64 12.97
N HIS A 91 21.06 13.46 13.57
CA HIS A 91 22.11 13.24 14.56
C HIS A 91 23.50 13.42 13.95
N LYS A 92 23.76 12.83 12.77
CA LYS A 92 25.03 13.00 12.05
C LYS A 92 25.29 14.46 11.68
N LEU A 93 24.28 15.20 11.24
CA LEU A 93 24.43 16.64 11.00
C LEU A 93 24.83 17.40 12.27
N ALA A 94 24.21 17.08 13.41
CA ALA A 94 24.54 17.70 14.69
C ALA A 94 25.97 17.35 15.16
N GLU A 95 26.43 16.11 14.95
CA GLU A 95 27.78 15.65 15.29
C GLU A 95 28.87 16.47 14.59
N TYR A 96 28.61 16.89 13.35
CA TYR A 96 29.51 17.75 12.57
C TYR A 96 29.21 19.26 12.68
N ASN A 97 28.41 19.68 13.67
CA ASN A 97 27.99 21.08 13.88
C ASN A 97 27.29 21.73 12.67
N LEU A 98 26.61 20.93 11.85
CA LEU A 98 25.79 21.41 10.74
C LEU A 98 24.39 21.79 11.23
N HIS A 99 23.78 22.77 10.57
CA HIS A 99 22.44 23.20 10.94
C HIS A 99 21.41 22.08 10.69
N PRO A 100 20.46 21.81 11.60
CA PRO A 100 19.48 20.73 11.43
C PRO A 100 18.56 20.90 10.20
N ALA A 101 18.44 22.12 9.68
CA ALA A 101 17.70 22.43 8.45
C ALA A 101 18.55 22.35 7.17
N THR A 102 19.79 21.85 7.25
CA THR A 102 20.63 21.66 6.07
C THR A 102 19.99 20.63 5.15
N ALA A 103 19.85 20.98 3.87
CA ALA A 103 19.30 20.08 2.86
C ALA A 103 20.35 19.03 2.49
N VAL A 104 19.99 17.76 2.67
CA VAL A 104 20.84 16.62 2.38
C VAL A 104 20.04 15.59 1.61
N ASN A 105 20.61 15.10 0.52
CA ASN A 105 20.08 14.02 -0.27
C ASN A 105 20.95 12.78 -0.05
N VAL A 106 20.33 11.64 0.17
CA VAL A 106 21.03 10.37 0.40
C VAL A 106 20.59 9.40 -0.66
N SER A 107 21.52 8.96 -1.49
CA SER A 107 21.26 8.06 -2.61
C SER A 107 22.08 6.78 -2.48
N LYS A 108 21.65 5.75 -3.21
CA LYS A 108 22.41 4.51 -3.36
C LYS A 108 23.24 4.58 -4.63
N THR A 109 24.55 4.37 -4.49
CA THR A 109 25.47 4.24 -5.63
C THR A 109 25.33 2.86 -6.29
N GLU A 110 25.86 2.71 -7.51
CA GLU A 110 25.85 1.43 -8.25
C GLU A 110 26.54 0.29 -7.46
N ASN A 111 27.55 0.64 -6.67
CA ASN A 111 28.27 -0.29 -5.79
C ASN A 111 27.48 -0.67 -4.52
N GLY A 112 26.25 -0.18 -4.37
CA GLY A 112 25.40 -0.40 -3.20
C GLY A 112 25.83 0.34 -1.94
N SER A 113 26.75 1.30 -2.06
CA SER A 113 27.17 2.18 -0.97
C SER A 113 26.27 3.42 -0.90
N VAL A 114 26.16 4.00 0.29
CA VAL A 114 25.39 5.22 0.52
C VAL A 114 26.24 6.42 0.09
N ALA A 115 25.71 7.26 -0.78
CA ALA A 115 26.26 8.57 -1.11
C ALA A 115 25.40 9.66 -0.50
N VAL A 116 26.03 10.78 -0.13
CA VAL A 116 25.38 11.91 0.52
C VAL A 116 25.68 13.16 -0.30
N GLU A 117 24.66 13.76 -0.88
CA GLU A 117 24.78 15.01 -1.61
C GLU A 117 24.13 16.14 -0.81
N GLY A 118 24.67 17.35 -0.89
CA GLY A 118 24.09 18.49 -0.18
C GLY A 118 24.98 19.72 -0.17
N LYS A 119 24.44 20.82 0.35
CA LYS A 119 25.19 22.07 0.55
C LYS A 119 26.05 21.99 1.82
N ILE A 120 27.00 21.06 1.82
CA ILE A 120 27.94 20.81 2.91
C ILE A 120 29.37 20.79 2.37
N ALA A 121 30.35 21.11 3.21
CA ALA A 121 31.75 21.06 2.81
C ALA A 121 32.17 19.63 2.42
N ASP A 122 32.99 19.48 1.39
CA ASP A 122 33.38 18.16 0.85
C ASP A 122 34.04 17.27 1.90
N ASN A 123 34.90 17.84 2.75
CA ASN A 123 35.54 17.10 3.86
C ASN A 123 34.51 16.52 4.83
N THR A 124 33.49 17.31 5.19
CA THR A 124 32.42 16.88 6.09
C THR A 124 31.51 15.86 5.41
N ARG A 125 31.21 16.03 4.11
CA ARG A 125 30.46 15.07 3.30
C ARG A 125 31.12 13.69 3.32
N ILE A 126 32.42 13.63 3.02
CA ILE A 126 33.17 12.36 2.96
C ILE A 126 33.18 11.65 4.32
N GLN A 127 33.28 12.41 5.42
CA GLN A 127 33.21 11.83 6.77
C GLN A 127 31.82 11.29 7.09
N ILE A 128 30.75 12.04 6.78
CA ILE A 128 29.37 11.57 6.93
C ILE A 128 29.14 10.32 6.10
N GLU A 129 29.55 10.31 4.82
CA GLU A 129 29.41 9.14 3.95
C GLU A 129 30.13 7.91 4.52
N LYS A 130 31.35 8.08 4.99
CA LYS A 130 32.11 7.00 5.62
C LYS A 130 31.36 6.44 6.82
N ASP A 131 30.88 7.30 7.71
CA ASP A 131 30.15 6.91 8.90
C ASP A 131 28.84 6.18 8.60
N LEU A 132 28.07 6.67 7.62
CA LEU A 132 26.85 6.02 7.17
C LEU A 132 27.13 4.66 6.54
N ASN A 133 28.25 4.52 5.82
CA ASN A 133 28.65 3.25 5.22
C ASN A 133 29.21 2.23 6.22
N VAL A 134 29.73 2.69 7.36
CA VAL A 134 30.14 1.81 8.48
C VAL A 134 28.93 1.33 9.27
N ASN A 135 27.88 2.14 9.39
CA ASN A 135 26.68 1.80 10.15
C ASN A 135 25.80 0.78 9.40
N LYS A 136 25.87 -0.49 9.82
CA LYS A 136 25.06 -1.59 9.26
C LYS A 136 23.56 -1.35 9.38
N ASN A 137 23.09 -0.88 10.54
CA ASN A 137 21.66 -0.64 10.79
C ASN A 137 21.11 0.43 9.85
N PHE A 138 21.88 1.50 9.63
CA PHE A 138 21.52 2.54 8.67
C PHE A 138 21.46 1.99 7.25
N LYS A 139 22.49 1.25 6.81
CA LYS A 139 22.50 0.64 5.47
C LYS A 139 21.31 -0.29 5.25
N GLU A 140 20.97 -1.12 6.22
CA GLU A 140 19.83 -2.03 6.12
C GLU A 140 18.50 -1.28 6.05
N ALA A 141 18.28 -0.29 6.92
CA ALA A 141 17.07 0.53 6.90
C ALA A 141 16.95 1.33 5.60
N PHE A 142 18.03 1.95 5.14
CA PHE A 142 18.05 2.68 3.88
C PHE A 142 17.86 1.75 2.67
N ASN A 143 18.44 0.55 2.67
CA ASN A 143 18.21 -0.44 1.63
C ASN A 143 16.74 -0.85 1.57
N ARG A 144 16.11 -1.17 2.71
CA ARG A 144 14.67 -1.48 2.76
C ARG A 144 13.85 -0.31 2.24
N LEU A 145 14.15 0.91 2.70
CA LEU A 145 13.46 2.13 2.28
C LEU A 145 13.58 2.35 0.76
N SER A 146 14.77 2.11 0.20
CA SER A 146 15.04 2.31 -1.23
C SER A 146 14.26 1.41 -2.17
N VAL A 147 13.88 0.23 -1.67
CA VAL A 147 13.04 -0.72 -2.40
C VAL A 147 11.57 -0.43 -2.12
N ASN A 148 11.25 -0.11 -0.86
CA ASN A 148 9.87 -0.06 -0.43
C ASN A 148 9.15 1.24 -0.81
N GLU A 149 9.82 2.38 -0.71
CA GLU A 149 9.19 3.69 -0.94
C GLU A 149 8.67 3.86 -2.37
N PRO A 150 9.41 3.46 -3.44
CA PRO A 150 8.91 3.52 -4.80
C PRO A 150 7.65 2.68 -5.03
N THR A 151 7.59 1.48 -4.44
CA THR A 151 6.42 0.61 -4.51
C THR A 151 5.22 1.26 -3.83
N LEU A 152 5.40 1.84 -2.64
CA LEU A 152 4.35 2.57 -1.93
C LEU A 152 3.81 3.74 -2.75
N HIS A 153 4.73 4.56 -3.29
CA HIS A 153 4.36 5.73 -4.07
C HIS A 153 3.58 5.33 -5.34
N PHE A 154 4.01 4.28 -6.04
CA PHE A 154 3.27 3.73 -7.17
C PHE A 154 1.87 3.26 -6.77
N MET A 155 1.76 2.45 -5.71
CA MET A 155 0.48 1.92 -5.25
C MET A 155 -0.49 3.03 -4.81
N ASP A 156 0.01 4.09 -4.15
CA ASP A 156 -0.79 5.20 -3.65
C ASP A 156 -1.31 6.06 -4.80
N ASN A 157 -0.45 6.38 -5.77
CA ASN A 157 -0.83 7.14 -6.95
C ASN A 157 -1.83 6.37 -7.81
N ALA A 158 -1.57 5.09 -8.04
CA ALA A 158 -2.45 4.29 -8.86
C ALA A 158 -3.78 3.99 -8.16
N LEU A 159 -3.84 3.94 -6.81
CA LEU A 159 -5.09 3.96 -6.04
C LEU A 159 -5.88 5.25 -6.26
N LYS A 160 -5.21 6.40 -6.15
CA LYS A 160 -5.83 7.71 -6.34
C LYS A 160 -6.36 7.86 -7.77
N LEU A 161 -5.60 7.43 -8.77
CA LEU A 161 -6.02 7.46 -10.17
C LEU A 161 -7.24 6.56 -10.42
N ASN A 162 -7.28 5.36 -9.86
CA ASN A 162 -8.44 4.48 -9.96
C ASN A 162 -9.67 5.11 -9.28
N GLN A 163 -9.52 5.73 -8.12
CA GLN A 163 -10.63 6.42 -7.43
C GLN A 163 -11.10 7.68 -8.18
N ALA A 164 -10.18 8.45 -8.76
CA ALA A 164 -10.49 9.71 -9.43
C ALA A 164 -11.12 9.53 -10.80
N TYR A 165 -10.71 8.50 -11.54
CA TYR A 165 -11.10 8.31 -12.94
C TYR A 165 -11.83 6.99 -13.22
N GLY A 166 -11.97 6.10 -12.24
CA GLY A 166 -12.61 4.80 -12.42
C GLY A 166 -11.84 3.84 -13.35
N VAL A 167 -10.62 4.21 -13.76
CA VAL A 167 -9.82 3.41 -14.69
C VAL A 167 -9.06 2.33 -13.91
N ASN A 168 -9.32 1.07 -14.25
CA ASN A 168 -8.51 -0.04 -13.77
C ASN A 168 -7.14 0.02 -14.45
N ASN A 169 -6.08 0.14 -13.63
CA ASN A 169 -4.72 0.14 -14.14
C ASN A 169 -4.27 -1.34 -14.24
N PRO A 170 -4.00 -1.87 -15.44
CA PRO A 170 -3.61 -3.27 -15.58
C PRO A 170 -2.31 -3.59 -14.84
N LEU A 171 -1.43 -2.60 -14.63
CA LEU A 171 -0.22 -2.75 -13.83
C LEU A 171 -0.51 -2.90 -12.33
N LEU A 172 -1.65 -2.41 -11.84
CA LEU A 172 -2.05 -2.66 -10.46
C LEU A 172 -2.61 -4.05 -10.26
N ASP A 173 -3.32 -4.56 -11.26
CA ASP A 173 -3.91 -5.89 -11.22
C ASP A 173 -2.82 -6.97 -11.25
N THR A 174 -1.68 -6.71 -11.89
CA THR A 174 -0.51 -7.62 -11.84
C THR A 174 0.22 -7.59 -10.50
N LEU A 175 0.18 -6.46 -9.78
CA LEU A 175 0.82 -6.33 -8.47
C LEU A 175 0.03 -6.97 -7.35
N ILE A 176 -1.29 -7.09 -7.46
CA ILE A 176 -2.15 -7.57 -6.37
C ILE A 176 -2.65 -8.96 -6.71
N SER A 177 -2.41 -9.90 -5.80
CA SER A 177 -2.89 -11.27 -5.97
C SER A 177 -4.36 -11.33 -5.57
N GLU A 178 -5.10 -12.19 -6.25
CA GLU A 178 -6.47 -12.54 -5.85
C GLU A 178 -6.49 -13.17 -4.45
N ASN A 179 -5.42 -13.89 -4.10
CA ASN A 179 -5.26 -14.45 -2.78
C ASN A 179 -4.64 -13.42 -1.83
N GLN A 180 -5.38 -13.10 -0.77
CA GLN A 180 -4.99 -12.10 0.23
C GLN A 180 -3.69 -12.46 0.96
N GLN A 181 -3.35 -13.75 1.06
CA GLN A 181 -2.14 -14.23 1.74
C GLN A 181 -0.85 -13.83 1.01
N PHE A 182 -0.92 -13.61 -0.31
CA PHE A 182 0.23 -13.19 -1.11
C PHE A 182 0.29 -11.67 -1.32
N ASN A 183 -0.52 -10.90 -0.60
CA ASN A 183 -0.48 -9.43 -0.65
C ASN A 183 0.35 -8.85 0.48
N GLY A 184 1.26 -9.64 1.06
CA GLY A 184 2.24 -9.18 2.02
C GLY A 184 3.22 -8.17 1.43
N LEU A 185 3.91 -7.43 2.31
CA LEU A 185 4.88 -6.39 1.92
C LEU A 185 5.94 -6.92 0.94
N GLN A 186 6.49 -8.09 1.24
CA GLN A 186 7.57 -8.68 0.44
C GLN A 186 7.07 -9.09 -0.95
N ASP A 187 5.88 -9.69 -1.04
CA ASP A 187 5.32 -10.14 -2.32
C ASP A 187 4.98 -8.98 -3.25
N LEU A 188 4.46 -7.88 -2.70
CA LEU A 188 4.18 -6.65 -3.45
C LEU A 188 5.48 -6.04 -3.99
N VAL A 189 6.52 -5.99 -3.15
CA VAL A 189 7.86 -5.51 -3.53
C VAL A 189 8.46 -6.36 -4.64
N HIS A 190 8.46 -7.69 -4.49
CA HIS A 190 9.01 -8.59 -5.49
C HIS A 190 8.31 -8.48 -6.84
N ARG A 191 6.97 -8.37 -6.83
CA ARG A 191 6.19 -8.19 -8.07
C ARG A 191 6.40 -6.81 -8.68
N TYR A 192 6.53 -5.78 -7.85
CA TYR A 192 6.89 -4.44 -8.31
C TYR A 192 8.28 -4.40 -8.93
N ASP A 193 9.28 -5.03 -8.32
CA ASP A 193 10.62 -5.12 -8.89
C ASP A 193 10.63 -5.91 -10.19
N THR A 194 9.88 -7.01 -10.26
CA THR A 194 9.75 -7.82 -11.49
C THR A 194 9.11 -7.02 -12.61
N MET A 195 7.98 -6.37 -12.33
CA MET A 195 7.27 -5.49 -13.27
C MET A 195 8.15 -4.29 -13.67
N ARG A 196 8.84 -3.67 -12.71
CA ARG A 196 9.74 -2.56 -12.98
C ARG A 196 10.86 -3.04 -13.89
N ARG A 197 11.48 -4.19 -13.65
CA ARG A 197 12.53 -4.74 -14.52
C ARG A 197 12.03 -5.05 -15.93
N SER A 198 10.82 -5.62 -16.08
CA SER A 198 10.26 -5.89 -17.41
C SER A 198 9.90 -4.62 -18.17
N VAL A 199 9.19 -3.68 -17.53
CA VAL A 199 8.78 -2.40 -18.15
C VAL A 199 9.96 -1.46 -18.36
N SER A 200 10.93 -1.46 -17.44
CA SER A 200 12.15 -0.67 -17.60
C SER A 200 13.09 -1.26 -18.64
N ALA A 201 13.12 -2.57 -18.88
CA ALA A 201 13.86 -3.11 -20.03
C ALA A 201 13.35 -2.51 -21.36
N GLU A 202 12.04 -2.25 -21.46
CA GLU A 202 11.41 -1.65 -22.65
C GLU A 202 11.51 -0.11 -22.68
N GLN A 203 11.56 0.57 -21.52
CA GLN A 203 11.63 2.04 -21.43
C GLN A 203 13.02 2.62 -21.17
N ILE A 204 14.00 1.85 -20.68
CA ILE A 204 15.38 2.30 -20.45
C ILE A 204 16.07 2.64 -21.76
N GLU A 205 15.74 1.96 -22.87
CA GLU A 205 16.19 2.37 -24.21
C GLU A 205 15.61 3.72 -24.67
N ALA A 206 14.45 4.13 -24.15
CA ALA A 206 13.73 5.30 -24.64
C ALA A 206 13.87 6.57 -23.77
N ALA A 207 14.19 6.46 -22.47
CA ALA A 207 14.03 7.59 -21.55
C ALA A 207 15.21 7.92 -20.62
N GLY A 208 16.29 7.13 -20.55
CA GLY A 208 17.52 7.47 -19.80
C GLY A 208 17.35 7.83 -18.31
N ASN A 209 16.19 7.57 -17.72
CA ASN A 209 15.80 8.16 -16.43
C ASN A 209 15.35 7.07 -15.46
N SER A 210 16.25 6.12 -15.18
CA SER A 210 16.14 5.22 -14.03
C SER A 210 16.48 5.99 -12.76
N ARG A 211 15.58 6.89 -12.32
CA ARG A 211 15.79 7.63 -11.06
C ARG A 211 15.94 6.63 -9.93
N ALA A 212 17.17 6.44 -9.47
CA ALA A 212 17.48 5.67 -8.29
C ALA A 212 16.80 6.36 -7.10
N TYR A 213 16.31 5.56 -6.16
CA TYR A 213 15.70 6.12 -4.96
C TYR A 213 16.71 7.00 -4.22
N ALA A 214 16.27 8.18 -3.82
CA ALA A 214 17.05 9.13 -3.07
C ALA A 214 16.20 9.71 -1.93
N PHE A 215 16.69 9.57 -0.70
CA PHE A 215 16.05 10.13 0.48
C PHE A 215 16.46 11.58 0.67
N ASN A 216 15.48 12.47 0.68
CA ASN A 216 15.73 13.90 0.84
C ASN A 216 15.38 14.36 2.25
N LEU A 217 16.38 14.82 2.99
CA LEU A 217 16.22 15.51 4.26
C LEU A 217 16.14 17.02 4.00
N ASN A 218 15.08 17.67 4.49
CA ASN A 218 14.84 19.11 4.39
C ASN A 218 14.83 19.68 2.95
N ALA A 219 14.65 18.85 1.91
CA ALA A 219 14.32 19.36 0.59
C ALA A 219 12.92 19.98 0.69
N ARG A 220 12.80 21.27 0.33
CA ARG A 220 11.47 21.88 0.16
C ARG A 220 10.78 21.16 -1.00
N ALA A 221 9.57 20.67 -0.73
CA ALA A 221 8.67 20.07 -1.71
C ALA A 221 8.23 21.09 -2.76
#